data_AF-A0A679JB42-F1
#
_entry.id   AF-A0A679JB42-F1
#
_cell.length_a   1.000
_cell.length_b   1.000
_cell.length_c   1.000
_cell.angle_alpha   90.00
_cell.angle_beta   90.00
_cell.angle_gamma   90.00
#
_symmetry.space_group_name_H-M   'P 1'
#
loop_
_entity.id
_entity.type
_entity.pdbx_description
1 polymer ?
#
loop_
_entity_poly.entity_id
_entity_poly.type
_entity_poly.pdbx_seq_one_letter_code
_entity_poly.pdbx_strand_id
1 'polypeptide(L)'
;MNGPYSEDEISELDAIEEALIDRQIPFGRMMKMYAEFLLTRILDGRFDEVVSSEYLSFIAKHLQAAIASFDASNSDELRRSGKRELWALSDRSEQEAPGLAALSRCAVCCFHEDTPWNPDENESPTPLPFYLFLLKRVAPGMGMDFLHYAKVYLLAA
;
A
#
# COMPACT_ATOMS: atom_id res chain seq x y z
N MET A 1 13.93 14.57 -17.49
CA MET A 1 12.64 14.51 -16.78
C MET A 1 12.93 13.84 -15.47
N ASN A 2 12.83 14.55 -14.35
CA ASN A 2 12.92 13.92 -13.04
C ASN A 2 11.66 13.06 -12.88
N GLY A 3 11.84 11.77 -12.56
CA GLY A 3 10.74 10.86 -12.31
C GLY A 3 9.92 11.27 -11.08
N PRO A 4 8.88 10.50 -10.71
CA PRO A 4 8.06 10.80 -9.53
C PRO A 4 8.81 10.68 -8.19
N TYR A 5 10.07 10.24 -8.22
CA TYR A 5 10.92 9.96 -7.08
C TYR A 5 12.15 10.89 -7.05
N SER A 6 12.58 11.28 -5.85
CA SER A 6 13.88 11.93 -5.66
C SER A 6 15.03 10.94 -5.86
N GLU A 7 16.25 11.45 -6.03
CA GLU A 7 17.45 10.59 -6.14
C GLU A 7 17.63 9.71 -4.89
N ASP A 8 17.38 10.26 -3.71
CA ASP A 8 17.43 9.51 -2.44
C ASP A 8 16.39 8.38 -2.39
N GLU A 9 15.15 8.66 -2.85
CA GLU A 9 14.09 7.65 -2.89
C GLU A 9 14.40 6.54 -3.90
N ILE A 10 14.98 6.88 -5.06
CA ILE A 10 15.41 5.87 -6.05
C ILE A 10 16.49 4.98 -5.43
N SER A 11 17.52 5.58 -4.81
CA SER A 11 18.61 4.82 -4.19
C SER A 11 18.13 3.90 -3.07
N GLU A 12 17.20 4.36 -2.21
CA GLU A 12 16.66 3.52 -1.14
C GLU A 12 15.67 2.46 -1.68
N LEU A 13 14.89 2.80 -2.70
CA LEU A 13 14.00 1.85 -3.38
C LEU A 13 14.79 0.69 -3.97
N ASP A 14 15.83 0.97 -4.77
CA ASP A 14 16.68 -0.04 -5.40
C ASP A 14 17.30 -0.97 -4.35
N ALA A 15 17.85 -0.40 -3.27
CA ALA A 15 18.45 -1.17 -2.19
C ALA A 15 17.45 -2.05 -1.43
N ILE A 16 16.21 -1.57 -1.23
CA ILE A 16 15.16 -2.35 -0.60
C ILE A 16 14.71 -3.48 -1.53
N GLU A 17 14.49 -3.21 -2.81
CA GLU A 17 14.05 -4.24 -3.78
C GLU A 17 15.07 -5.38 -3.88
N GLU A 18 16.36 -5.08 -4.01
CA GLU A 18 17.42 -6.08 -4.02
C GLU A 18 17.38 -6.95 -2.75
N ALA A 19 17.29 -6.32 -1.58
CA ALA A 19 17.23 -7.04 -0.31
C ALA A 19 15.95 -7.88 -0.12
N LEU A 20 14.81 -7.44 -0.66
CA LEU A 20 13.56 -8.20 -0.61
C LEU A 20 13.64 -9.47 -1.44
N ILE A 21 14.26 -9.39 -2.63
CA ILE A 21 14.49 -10.51 -3.54
C ILE A 21 15.46 -11.51 -2.90
N ASP A 22 16.62 -11.03 -2.44
CA ASP A 22 17.67 -11.86 -1.84
C ASP A 22 17.17 -12.66 -0.64
N ARG A 23 16.32 -12.03 0.19
CA ARG A 23 15.74 -12.65 1.39
C ARG A 23 14.44 -13.40 1.11
N GLN A 24 13.98 -13.40 -0.14
CA GLN A 24 12.74 -14.04 -0.57
C GLN A 24 11.54 -13.66 0.30
N ILE A 25 11.40 -12.36 0.58
CA ILE A 25 10.31 -11.86 1.44
C ILE A 25 8.95 -12.21 0.79
N PRO A 26 8.04 -12.92 1.48
CA PRO A 26 6.78 -13.32 0.89
C PRO A 26 5.91 -12.12 0.52
N PHE A 27 5.23 -12.20 -0.62
CA PHE A 27 4.31 -11.17 -1.09
C PHE A 27 3.28 -10.77 -0.03
N GLY A 28 2.65 -11.75 0.63
CA GLY A 28 1.69 -11.48 1.71
C GLY A 28 2.28 -10.68 2.88
N ARG A 29 3.57 -10.87 3.21
CA ARG A 29 4.25 -10.09 4.25
C ARG A 29 4.40 -8.62 3.84
N MET A 30 4.69 -8.35 2.57
CA MET A 30 4.74 -6.98 2.04
C MET A 30 3.36 -6.32 2.11
N MET A 31 2.30 -7.02 1.69
CA MET A 31 0.94 -6.49 1.72
C MET A 31 0.45 -6.19 3.15
N LYS A 32 0.78 -7.06 4.12
CA LYS A 32 0.51 -6.82 5.55
C LYS A 32 1.21 -5.55 6.04
N MET A 33 2.49 -5.38 5.71
CA MET A 33 3.25 -4.18 6.06
C MET A 33 2.64 -2.91 5.43
N TYR A 34 2.19 -2.97 4.17
CA TYR A 34 1.53 -1.83 3.51
C TYR A 34 0.25 -1.45 4.25
N ALA A 35 -0.55 -2.44 4.65
CA ALA A 35 -1.77 -2.25 5.42
C ALA A 35 -1.49 -1.59 6.78
N GLU A 36 -0.50 -2.09 7.51
CA GLU A 36 -0.08 -1.58 8.83
C GLU A 36 0.44 -0.14 8.73
N PHE A 37 1.28 0.14 7.73
CA PHE A 37 1.77 1.48 7.46
C PHE A 37 0.61 2.44 7.17
N LEU A 38 -0.25 2.10 6.21
CA LEU A 38 -1.34 2.98 5.77
C LEU A 38 -2.34 3.24 6.89
N LEU A 39 -2.70 2.20 7.65
CA LEU A 39 -3.59 2.33 8.80
C LEU A 39 -2.99 3.26 9.86
N THR A 40 -1.70 3.10 10.19
CA THR A 40 -1.01 3.97 11.15
C THR A 40 -1.09 5.43 10.71
N ARG A 41 -0.83 5.71 9.42
CA ARG A 41 -0.88 7.09 8.89
C ARG A 41 -2.29 7.67 8.87
N ILE A 42 -3.32 6.85 8.64
CA ILE A 42 -4.72 7.28 8.77
C ILE A 42 -5.04 7.64 10.23
N LEU A 43 -4.64 6.79 11.18
CA LEU A 43 -4.90 7.02 12.60
C LEU A 43 -4.13 8.24 13.17
N ASP A 44 -2.95 8.52 12.61
CA ASP A 44 -2.15 9.71 12.92
C ASP A 44 -2.70 11.01 12.29
N GLY A 45 -3.82 10.95 11.56
CA GLY A 45 -4.45 12.11 10.91
C GLY A 45 -3.70 12.64 9.69
N ARG A 46 -2.80 11.85 9.08
CA ARG A 46 -1.93 12.31 7.97
C ARG A 46 -2.70 12.59 6.66
N PHE A 47 -3.99 12.26 6.60
CA PHE A 47 -4.84 12.43 5.43
C PHE A 47 -6.07 13.33 5.71
N ASP A 48 -6.20 13.90 6.91
CA ASP A 48 -7.40 14.65 7.35
C ASP A 48 -7.65 15.91 6.51
N GLU A 49 -6.60 16.50 5.95
CA GLU A 49 -6.70 17.68 5.08
C GLU A 49 -7.22 17.34 3.67
N VAL A 50 -7.16 16.08 3.25
CA VAL A 50 -7.41 15.64 1.87
C VAL A 50 -8.66 14.76 1.76
N VAL A 51 -9.01 14.04 2.83
CA VAL A 51 -10.09 13.05 2.84
C VAL A 51 -10.95 13.24 4.09
N SER A 52 -12.28 13.17 3.94
CA SER A 52 -13.19 13.29 5.08
C SER A 52 -13.04 12.13 6.07
N SER A 53 -13.31 12.41 7.33
CA SER A 53 -13.23 11.44 8.43
C SER A 53 -14.11 10.20 8.22
N GLU A 54 -15.26 10.35 7.54
CA GLU A 54 -16.13 9.23 7.17
C GLU A 54 -15.41 8.22 6.28
N TYR A 55 -14.77 8.69 5.20
CA TYR A 55 -14.04 7.82 4.29
C TYR A 55 -12.76 7.26 4.91
N LEU A 56 -12.07 8.06 5.74
CA LEU A 56 -10.91 7.57 6.50
C LEU A 56 -11.29 6.44 7.44
N SER A 57 -12.42 6.57 8.15
CA SER A 57 -12.95 5.52 9.03
C SER A 57 -13.33 4.27 8.25
N PHE A 58 -13.96 4.43 7.08
CA PHE A 58 -14.30 3.34 6.18
C PHE A 58 -13.05 2.58 5.71
N ILE A 59 -12.04 3.29 5.21
CA ILE A 59 -10.78 2.68 4.74
C ILE A 59 -10.05 2.00 5.89
N ALA A 60 -9.94 2.65 7.05
CA ALA A 60 -9.28 2.09 8.23
C ALA A 60 -9.90 0.76 8.68
N LYS A 61 -11.24 0.67 8.67
CA LYS A 61 -11.95 -0.58 8.98
C LYS A 61 -11.58 -1.71 8.02
N HIS A 62 -11.47 -1.43 6.73
CA HIS A 62 -11.07 -2.43 5.73
C HIS A 62 -9.61 -2.85 5.89
N LEU A 63 -8.70 -1.92 6.22
CA LEU A 63 -7.30 -2.24 6.49
C LEU A 63 -7.15 -3.10 7.74
N GLN A 64 -7.88 -2.80 8.82
CA GLN A 64 -7.90 -3.64 10.03
C GLN A 64 -8.37 -5.06 9.72
N ALA A 65 -9.44 -5.20 8.94
CA ALA A 65 -9.92 -6.50 8.49
C ALA A 65 -8.86 -7.22 7.65
N ALA A 66 -8.18 -6.52 6.72
CA ALA A 66 -7.10 -7.10 5.91
C ALA A 66 -5.96 -7.60 6.80
N ILE A 67 -5.49 -6.81 7.76
CA ILE A 67 -4.40 -7.18 8.69
C ILE A 67 -4.76 -8.44 9.47
N ALA A 68 -5.96 -8.49 10.08
CA ALA A 68 -6.42 -9.65 10.85
C ALA A 68 -6.55 -10.93 9.99
N SER A 69 -6.78 -10.76 8.69
CA SER A 69 -7.02 -11.85 7.75
C SER A 69 -5.75 -12.61 7.36
N PHE A 70 -4.57 -11.99 7.47
CA PHE A 70 -3.27 -12.63 7.13
C PHE A 70 -2.93 -13.82 8.04
N ASP A 71 -3.47 -13.84 9.26
CA ASP A 71 -3.19 -14.89 10.25
C ASP A 71 -4.34 -15.93 10.34
N ALA A 72 -5.39 -15.79 9.51
CA ALA A 72 -6.60 -16.62 9.56
C ALA A 72 -6.76 -17.51 8.32
N SER A 73 -7.10 -18.78 8.54
CA SER A 73 -7.19 -19.82 7.50
C SER A 73 -8.46 -19.77 6.62
N ASN A 74 -9.39 -18.83 6.86
CA ASN A 74 -10.68 -18.73 6.17
C ASN A 74 -10.94 -17.31 5.65
N SER A 75 -9.86 -16.61 5.31
CA SER A 75 -9.80 -15.15 5.17
C SER A 75 -10.11 -14.61 3.77
N ASP A 76 -10.14 -15.47 2.75
CA ASP A 76 -10.21 -15.05 1.35
C ASP A 76 -11.51 -14.36 0.94
N GLU A 77 -12.64 -14.78 1.49
CA GLU A 77 -13.93 -14.20 1.12
C GLU A 77 -14.08 -12.77 1.68
N LEU A 78 -13.63 -12.56 2.92
CA LEU A 78 -13.61 -11.24 3.57
C LEU A 78 -12.64 -10.29 2.85
N ARG A 79 -11.45 -10.79 2.47
CA ARG A 79 -10.47 -10.05 1.68
C ARG A 79 -11.04 -9.62 0.33
N ARG A 80 -11.70 -10.53 -0.39
CA ARG A 80 -12.33 -10.25 -1.70
C ARG A 80 -13.48 -9.27 -1.63
N SER A 81 -14.28 -9.26 -0.56
CA SER A 81 -15.33 -8.24 -0.38
C SER A 81 -14.73 -6.86 -0.12
N GLY A 82 -13.83 -6.76 0.86
CA GLY A 82 -13.19 -5.50 1.22
C GLY A 82 -12.44 -4.85 0.05
N LYS A 83 -11.69 -5.64 -0.72
CA LYS A 83 -11.00 -5.16 -1.92
C LYS A 83 -11.98 -4.58 -2.95
N ARG A 84 -13.11 -5.27 -3.21
CA ARG A 84 -14.12 -4.81 -4.18
C ARG A 84 -14.79 -3.51 -3.74
N GLU A 85 -15.10 -3.37 -2.46
CA GLU A 85 -15.71 -2.16 -1.90
C GLU A 85 -14.77 -0.94 -2.01
N LEU A 86 -13.47 -1.14 -1.70
CA LEU A 86 -12.45 -0.10 -1.87
C LEU A 86 -12.18 0.24 -3.34
N TRP A 87 -12.20 -0.76 -4.22
CA TRP A 87 -12.07 -0.53 -5.66
C TRP A 87 -13.24 0.30 -6.20
N ALA A 88 -14.47 -0.07 -5.84
CA ALA A 88 -15.67 0.69 -6.21
C ALA A 88 -15.66 2.12 -5.63
N LEU A 89 -15.02 2.34 -4.47
CA LEU A 89 -14.79 3.67 -3.92
C LEU A 89 -13.75 4.46 -4.72
N SER A 90 -12.65 3.82 -5.12
CA SER A 90 -11.67 4.42 -6.02
C SER A 90 -12.33 4.91 -7.32
N ASP A 91 -13.07 4.04 -8.00
CA ASP A 91 -13.63 4.33 -9.33
C ASP A 91 -14.66 5.46 -9.29
N ARG A 92 -15.56 5.46 -8.29
CA ARG A 92 -16.58 6.52 -8.17
C ARG A 92 -15.99 7.88 -7.80
N SER A 93 -14.83 7.90 -7.16
CA SER A 93 -14.21 9.13 -6.63
C SER A 93 -13.14 9.71 -7.54
N GLU A 94 -12.78 9.06 -8.65
CA GLU A 94 -11.65 9.47 -9.48
C GLU A 94 -11.74 10.91 -10.01
N GLN A 95 -12.94 11.34 -10.41
CA GLN A 95 -13.15 12.69 -10.95
C GLN A 95 -13.44 13.72 -9.86
N GLU A 96 -14.23 13.35 -8.85
CA GLU A 96 -14.78 14.30 -7.87
C GLU A 96 -13.87 14.47 -6.64
N ALA A 97 -13.14 13.42 -6.26
CA ALA A 97 -12.29 13.38 -5.07
C ALA A 97 -11.01 12.57 -5.36
N PRO A 98 -10.08 13.11 -6.18
CA PRO A 98 -8.91 12.37 -6.65
C PRO A 98 -7.98 11.90 -5.52
N GLY A 99 -7.91 12.64 -4.40
CA GLY A 99 -7.16 12.21 -3.21
C GLY A 99 -7.76 10.98 -2.54
N LEU A 100 -9.09 10.91 -2.43
CA LEU A 100 -9.80 9.74 -1.94
C LEU A 100 -9.64 8.55 -2.88
N ALA A 101 -9.70 8.77 -4.20
CA ALA A 101 -9.48 7.71 -5.17
C ALA A 101 -8.06 7.13 -5.07
N ALA A 102 -7.04 7.99 -4.97
CA ALA A 102 -5.66 7.57 -4.78
C ALA A 102 -5.45 6.81 -3.45
N LEU A 103 -6.01 7.30 -2.35
CA LEU A 103 -5.92 6.62 -1.06
C LEU A 103 -6.62 5.27 -1.07
N SER A 104 -7.78 5.18 -1.73
CA SER A 104 -8.53 3.93 -1.88
C SER A 104 -7.74 2.91 -2.71
N ARG A 105 -7.05 3.35 -3.77
CA ARG A 105 -6.13 2.49 -4.56
C ARG A 105 -4.97 1.98 -3.73
N CYS A 106 -4.35 2.82 -2.88
CA CYS A 106 -3.35 2.36 -1.93
C CYS A 106 -3.92 1.27 -1.01
N ALA A 107 -5.12 1.48 -0.48
CA ALA A 107 -5.78 0.51 0.39
C ALA A 107 -6.09 -0.82 -0.34
N VAL A 108 -6.52 -0.78 -1.61
CA VAL A 108 -6.70 -1.98 -2.45
C VAL A 108 -5.40 -2.78 -2.55
N CYS A 109 -4.26 -2.12 -2.75
CA CYS A 109 -2.96 -2.78 -2.84
C CYS A 109 -2.55 -3.47 -1.54
N CYS A 110 -3.18 -3.18 -0.41
CA CYS A 110 -2.88 -3.84 0.87
C CYS A 110 -3.51 -5.24 0.99
N PHE A 111 -4.39 -5.63 0.06
CA PHE A 111 -5.02 -6.94 0.06
C PHE A 111 -4.19 -7.91 -0.78
N HIS A 112 -3.69 -8.99 -0.17
CA HIS A 112 -2.99 -10.03 -0.94
C HIS A 112 -3.96 -10.66 -1.96
N GLU A 113 -3.46 -11.04 -3.14
CA GLU A 113 -4.25 -11.76 -4.15
C GLU A 113 -4.01 -13.26 -4.08
N ASP A 114 -4.93 -14.05 -4.65
CA ASP A 114 -4.73 -15.48 -4.85
C ASP A 114 -3.62 -15.72 -5.89
N THR A 115 -3.42 -14.76 -6.80
CA THR A 115 -2.28 -14.70 -7.71
C THR A 115 -1.20 -13.79 -7.11
N PRO A 116 -0.03 -14.32 -6.71
CA PRO A 116 1.04 -13.48 -6.18
C PRO A 116 1.59 -12.53 -7.26
N TRP A 117 2.25 -11.45 -6.82
CA TRP A 117 2.99 -10.58 -7.74
C TRP A 117 3.96 -11.41 -8.58
N ASN A 118 3.85 -11.27 -9.90
CA ASN A 118 4.68 -11.99 -10.85
C ASN A 118 5.69 -11.02 -11.49
N PRO A 119 6.98 -11.10 -11.16
CA PRO A 119 8.02 -10.26 -11.75
C PRO A 119 8.09 -10.33 -13.28
N ASP A 120 7.71 -11.46 -13.89
CA ASP A 120 7.77 -11.64 -15.34
C ASP A 120 6.61 -10.97 -16.09
N GLU A 121 5.51 -10.69 -15.40
CA GLU A 121 4.30 -10.07 -15.96
C GLU A 121 4.14 -8.61 -15.53
N ASN A 122 4.99 -8.10 -14.65
CA ASN A 122 4.93 -6.75 -14.11
C ASN A 122 6.18 -5.92 -14.45
N GLU A 123 6.04 -4.60 -14.44
CA GLU A 123 7.14 -3.67 -14.78
C GLU A 123 8.22 -3.56 -13.69
N SER A 124 8.07 -4.26 -12.57
CA SER A 124 9.00 -4.20 -11.44
C SER A 124 9.10 -5.53 -10.70
N PRO A 125 10.27 -5.85 -10.12
CA PRO A 125 10.49 -7.13 -9.45
C PRO A 125 9.68 -7.25 -8.16
N THR A 126 9.29 -6.13 -7.56
CA THR A 126 8.40 -6.09 -6.38
C THR A 126 7.21 -5.16 -6.62
N PRO A 127 6.13 -5.27 -5.83
CA PRO A 127 5.02 -4.31 -5.87
C PRO A 127 5.37 -2.93 -5.27
N LEU A 128 6.58 -2.75 -4.73
CA LEU A 128 6.96 -1.59 -3.93
C LEU A 128 7.03 -0.27 -4.73
N PRO A 129 7.58 -0.24 -5.96
CA PRO A 129 7.55 0.97 -6.79
C PRO A 129 6.11 1.41 -7.11
N PHE A 130 5.23 0.46 -7.46
CA PHE A 130 3.83 0.78 -7.77
C PHE A 130 3.09 1.35 -6.55
N TYR A 131 3.28 0.75 -5.37
CA TYR A 131 2.66 1.27 -4.15
C TYR A 131 3.18 2.67 -3.79
N LEU A 132 4.49 2.88 -3.88
CA LEU A 132 5.12 4.18 -3.63
C LEU A 132 4.58 5.26 -4.57
N PHE A 133 4.43 4.95 -5.86
CA PHE A 133 3.81 5.84 -6.83
C PHE A 133 2.40 6.29 -6.38
N LEU A 134 1.53 5.34 -6.01
CA LEU A 134 0.17 5.63 -5.56
C LEU A 134 0.17 6.47 -4.28
N LEU A 135 1.02 6.12 -3.32
CA LEU A 135 1.12 6.84 -2.05
C LEU A 135 1.52 8.30 -2.26
N LYS A 136 2.50 8.55 -3.14
CA LYS A 136 2.97 9.89 -3.44
C LYS A 136 1.96 10.74 -4.20
N ARG A 137 0.99 10.12 -4.89
CA ARG A 137 -0.13 10.86 -5.51
C ARG A 137 -1.09 11.46 -4.49
N VAL A 138 -1.20 10.87 -3.30
CA VAL A 138 -2.04 11.40 -2.21
C VAL A 138 -1.22 12.21 -1.20
N ALA A 139 0.00 11.77 -0.89
CA ALA A 139 0.89 12.41 0.07
C ALA A 139 2.33 12.44 -0.47
N PRO A 140 2.72 13.45 -1.26
CA PRO A 140 4.02 13.51 -1.94
C PRO A 140 5.24 13.41 -1.02
N GLY A 141 5.12 13.90 0.22
CA GLY A 141 6.18 13.88 1.22
C GLY A 141 6.34 12.57 1.98
N MET A 142 5.53 11.54 1.69
CA MET A 142 5.49 10.30 2.48
C MET A 142 6.41 9.19 1.95
N GLY A 143 7.12 9.43 0.83
CA GLY A 143 7.90 8.39 0.16
C GLY A 143 9.02 7.83 1.03
N MET A 144 9.90 8.69 1.54
CA MET A 144 10.98 8.27 2.45
C MET A 144 10.45 7.66 3.75
N ASP A 145 9.35 8.19 4.31
CA ASP A 145 8.72 7.63 5.51
C ASP A 145 8.29 6.17 5.28
N PHE A 146 7.72 5.88 4.11
CA PHE A 146 7.33 4.54 3.71
C PHE A 146 8.54 3.62 3.48
N LEU A 147 9.56 4.09 2.75
CA LEU A 147 10.78 3.29 2.49
C LEU A 147 11.51 2.94 3.79
N HIS A 148 11.64 3.90 4.71
CA HIS A 148 12.20 3.63 6.04
C HIS A 148 11.38 2.61 6.82
N TYR A 149 10.05 2.72 6.78
CA TYR A 149 9.17 1.75 7.42
C TYR A 149 9.36 0.35 6.82
N ALA A 150 9.39 0.24 5.49
CA ALA A 150 9.63 -1.03 4.80
C ALA A 150 10.96 -1.67 5.22
N LYS A 151 12.04 -0.88 5.26
CA LYS A 151 13.36 -1.33 5.70
C LYS A 151 13.33 -1.89 7.13
N VAL A 152 12.67 -1.20 8.05
CA VAL A 152 12.56 -1.65 9.45
C VAL A 152 11.72 -2.92 9.58
N TYR A 153 10.57 -3.02 8.92
CA TYR A 153 9.61 -4.11 9.20
C TYR A 153 9.74 -5.33 8.27
N LEU A 154 10.35 -5.16 7.09
CA LEU A 154 10.61 -6.26 6.15
C LEU A 154 12.05 -6.77 6.22
N LEU A 155 13.02 -5.89 6.50
CA LEU A 155 14.45 -6.19 6.40
C LEU A 155 15.22 -6.14 7.73
N ALA A 156 14.61 -5.70 8.83
CA ALA A 156 15.22 -5.97 10.14
C ALA A 156 15.01 -7.46 10.47
N ALA A 157 16.13 -8.18 10.50
CA ALA A 157 16.26 -9.54 11.00
C ALA A 157 17.30 -9.54 12.12
#